data_AF-A0A915P8P1-F1
#
_entry.id   AF-A0A915P8P1-F1
#
_cell.length_a   1.000
_cell.length_b   1.000
_cell.length_c   1.000
_cell.angle_alpha   90.00
_cell.angle_beta   90.00
_cell.angle_gamma   90.00
#
_symmetry.space_group_name_H-M   'P 1'
#
loop_
_entity.id
_entity.type
_entity.pdbx_description
1 polymer ?
#
loop_
_entity_poly.entity_id
_entity_poly.type
_entity_poly.pdbx_seq_one_letter_code
_entity_poly.pdbx_strand_id
1 'polypeptide(L)'
;MEGTSTNSFVTENGISGLLAALDEGGTGPLVEAIELGDLEQMQHWYLLLSKVSVDELLDAVEGNNLSVDDLYGIFRAVHLLMQWEHTQSNELKEIVEREIANAAEQEQKWETERETLQDELNTLREQKNTFSSSSINVNNLHEAFRAEIDALAEENLQLKRKSNELEKELNEQRERANNLDIKALEDNIRELHRRMNTRSESIQRDQKWETSKLKQRDEQALILSEQVRELAAQNDELRAEADRLSQALEQATELVKENALKFAEFDEQLSEAEHQLETMGTDNKELRELIENKELEAKRKVDAAELDNRQLAEVLQSKDALIERLRNQIQNQKLEIEQFRLSTEILATEPDIHQKELELDNLRQELIAATETAKRLFGNEIAEDVEEEENNDNLVVTDNTNSELRIRLIQMDQELARSEKKYLEEQRHQVELEELLQQKELDAVRLMTDCHRYRKIAFGDRDLEMKKIERQLNFRDKQIQKLRKKCSELYLEVERLTEKIEKPKQLKRKRLSKDKIIEEATTISALSTELGLLIEEIEEKNKEIKNLEKSYEERGCYLIEAKKSEENIRKELNSVKEILLFGNQNNEKEEEYKDPLEE
;
A
#
# COMPACT_ATOMS: atom_id res chain seq x y z
N MET A 1 54.34 -49.45 20.77
CA MET A 1 53.37 -48.99 19.76
C MET A 1 52.65 -47.79 20.33
N GLU A 2 52.26 -46.85 19.47
CA GLU A 2 51.38 -45.69 19.71
C GLU A 2 51.11 -45.26 21.16
N GLY A 3 51.73 -44.14 21.58
CA GLY A 3 51.20 -43.31 22.64
C GLY A 3 50.24 -42.28 22.05
N THR A 4 49.04 -42.14 22.63
CA THR A 4 48.07 -41.11 22.25
C THR A 4 48.17 -39.93 23.21
N SER A 5 49.00 -38.95 22.87
CA SER A 5 48.99 -37.65 23.55
C SER A 5 47.70 -36.91 23.19
N THR A 6 46.73 -36.90 24.10
CA THR A 6 45.57 -36.00 24.01
C THR A 6 46.03 -34.59 24.36
N ASN A 7 46.57 -33.88 23.38
CA ASN A 7 46.73 -32.42 23.48
C ASN A 7 45.33 -31.79 23.60
N SER A 8 44.95 -31.43 24.81
CA SER A 8 43.91 -30.43 25.05
C SER A 8 44.45 -29.09 24.53
N PHE A 9 44.21 -28.82 23.25
CA PHE A 9 44.33 -27.47 22.70
C PHE A 9 43.28 -26.62 23.41
N VAL A 10 43.70 -25.93 24.47
CA VAL A 10 42.98 -24.78 25.00
C VAL A 10 42.72 -23.84 23.84
N THR A 11 41.52 -23.27 23.77
CA THR A 11 41.17 -22.27 22.76
C THR A 11 41.86 -20.95 23.09
N GLU A 12 43.18 -20.86 22.85
CA GLU A 12 44.04 -19.71 23.20
C GLU A 12 43.52 -18.37 22.65
N ASN A 13 42.68 -18.39 21.60
CA ASN A 13 42.03 -17.21 21.03
C ASN A 13 40.76 -16.74 21.79
N GLY A 14 40.22 -17.53 22.70
CA GLY A 14 39.01 -17.26 23.48
C GLY A 14 39.33 -16.60 24.82
N ILE A 15 39.94 -17.36 25.73
CA ILE A 15 40.23 -16.92 27.10
C ILE A 15 41.17 -15.71 27.10
N SER A 16 42.24 -15.73 26.30
CA SER A 16 43.16 -14.59 26.16
C SER A 16 42.49 -13.32 25.65
N GLY A 17 41.39 -13.45 24.89
CA GLY A 17 40.59 -12.32 24.43
C GLY A 17 39.73 -11.70 25.53
N LEU A 18 39.20 -12.53 26.44
CA LEU A 18 38.51 -12.04 27.65
C LEU A 18 39.48 -11.41 28.65
N LEU A 19 40.68 -11.98 28.82
CA LEU A 19 41.73 -11.41 29.65
C LEU A 19 42.20 -10.06 29.11
N ALA A 20 42.50 -9.94 27.81
CA ALA A 20 42.89 -8.67 27.20
C ALA A 20 41.80 -7.58 27.37
N ALA A 21 40.52 -7.93 27.21
CA ALA A 21 39.41 -6.99 27.44
C ALA A 21 39.23 -6.60 28.92
N LEU A 22 39.74 -7.40 29.87
CA LEU A 22 39.81 -7.06 31.30
C LEU A 22 41.06 -6.25 31.65
N ASP A 23 42.19 -6.48 30.99
CA ASP A 23 43.41 -5.65 31.13
C ASP A 23 43.19 -4.22 30.59
N GLU A 24 42.37 -4.05 29.55
CA GLU A 24 42.05 -2.73 28.95
C GLU A 24 41.13 -1.83 29.81
N GLY A 25 40.63 -2.30 30.97
CA GLY A 25 39.84 -1.47 31.90
C GLY A 25 38.84 -2.22 32.79
N GLY A 26 39.01 -3.53 32.95
CA GLY A 26 38.05 -4.41 33.63
C GLY A 26 36.69 -4.37 32.95
N THR A 27 35.61 -4.40 33.75
CA THR A 27 34.25 -4.19 33.24
C THR A 27 33.91 -2.71 33.01
N GLY A 28 34.86 -1.78 33.17
CA GLY A 28 34.63 -0.34 33.01
C GLY A 28 34.09 0.05 31.63
N PRO A 29 34.75 -0.33 30.52
CA PRO A 29 34.29 -0.04 29.17
C PRO A 29 32.92 -0.66 28.85
N LEU A 30 32.54 -1.77 29.50
CA LEU A 30 31.22 -2.37 29.35
C LEU A 30 30.13 -1.58 30.10
N VAL A 31 30.42 -1.04 31.28
CA VAL A 31 29.49 -0.15 31.99
C VAL A 31 29.28 1.14 31.20
N GLU A 32 30.36 1.75 30.69
CA GLU A 32 30.28 2.95 29.85
C GLU A 32 29.49 2.69 28.55
N ALA A 33 29.71 1.53 27.89
CA ALA A 33 28.91 1.11 26.74
C ALA A 33 27.42 0.93 27.08
N ILE A 34 27.08 0.36 28.24
CA ILE A 34 25.70 0.22 28.72
C ILE A 34 25.05 1.57 28.99
N GLU A 35 25.76 2.52 29.62
CA GLU A 35 25.24 3.86 29.94
C GLU A 35 25.10 4.76 28.69
N LEU A 36 26.01 4.64 27.72
CA LEU A 36 25.97 5.39 26.46
C LEU A 36 25.09 4.74 25.38
N GLY A 37 24.68 3.48 25.57
CA GLY A 37 23.93 2.70 24.59
C GLY A 37 24.79 2.22 23.41
N ASP A 38 26.10 2.04 23.59
CA ASP A 38 27.00 1.52 22.56
C ASP A 38 26.78 0.03 22.31
N LEU A 39 25.95 -0.24 21.30
CA LEU A 39 25.59 -1.58 20.89
C LEU A 39 26.76 -2.35 20.26
N GLU A 40 27.78 -1.67 19.71
CA GLU A 40 28.93 -2.33 19.07
C GLU A 40 29.90 -2.85 20.13
N GLN A 41 30.16 -2.05 21.16
CA GLN A 41 30.99 -2.46 22.29
C GLN A 41 30.27 -3.51 23.18
N MET A 42 28.95 -3.42 23.38
CA MET A 42 28.18 -4.49 24.01
C MET A 42 28.18 -5.78 23.18
N GLN A 43 28.05 -5.71 21.85
CA GLN A 43 28.17 -6.89 20.97
C GLN A 43 29.57 -7.49 20.98
N HIS A 44 30.63 -6.68 21.14
CA HIS A 44 31.99 -7.16 21.30
C HIS A 44 32.15 -8.01 22.57
N TRP A 45 31.67 -7.53 23.71
CA TRP A 45 31.65 -8.29 24.96
C TRP A 45 30.81 -9.57 24.87
N TYR A 46 29.65 -9.52 24.22
CA TYR A 46 28.85 -10.72 23.92
C TYR A 46 29.64 -11.74 23.09
N LEU A 47 30.34 -11.29 22.05
CA LEU A 47 31.11 -12.17 21.16
C LEU A 47 32.32 -12.80 21.88
N LEU A 48 32.97 -12.07 22.80
CA LEU A 48 34.04 -12.61 23.65
C LEU A 48 33.49 -13.67 24.60
N LEU A 49 32.43 -13.35 25.35
CA LEU A 49 31.81 -14.26 26.31
C LEU A 49 31.21 -15.51 25.63
N SER A 50 30.70 -15.40 24.39
CA SER A 50 30.17 -16.56 23.66
C SER A 50 31.23 -17.52 23.11
N LYS A 51 32.51 -17.13 23.08
CA LYS A 51 33.62 -17.94 22.55
C LYS A 51 34.24 -18.90 23.58
N VAL A 52 33.87 -18.76 24.85
CA VAL A 52 34.47 -19.53 25.95
C VAL A 52 33.35 -20.24 26.70
N SER A 53 33.43 -21.57 26.76
CA SER A 53 32.49 -22.37 27.53
C SER A 53 32.74 -22.28 29.04
N VAL A 54 31.73 -22.64 29.84
CA VAL A 54 31.87 -22.72 31.30
C VAL A 54 32.90 -23.79 31.70
N ASP A 55 32.99 -24.87 30.92
CA ASP A 55 33.95 -25.96 31.15
C ASP A 55 35.40 -25.49 30.88
N GLU A 56 35.65 -24.76 29.78
CA GLU A 56 36.96 -24.14 29.50
C GLU A 56 37.38 -23.10 30.56
N LEU A 57 36.41 -22.39 31.16
CA LEU A 57 36.66 -21.48 32.29
C LEU A 57 37.03 -22.22 33.57
N LEU A 58 36.40 -23.38 33.84
CA LEU A 58 36.72 -24.22 34.99
C LEU A 58 38.10 -24.88 34.83
N ASP A 59 38.39 -25.45 33.66
CA ASP A 59 39.70 -26.02 33.31
C ASP A 59 40.83 -24.98 33.44
N ALA A 60 40.58 -23.73 33.03
CA ALA A 60 41.56 -22.64 33.16
C ALA A 60 41.82 -22.24 34.62
N VAL A 61 40.80 -22.29 35.49
CA VAL A 61 40.94 -22.03 36.93
C VAL A 61 41.66 -23.20 37.63
N GLU A 62 41.29 -24.44 37.36
CA GLU A 62 41.99 -25.62 37.92
C GLU A 62 43.46 -25.70 37.42
N GLY A 63 43.73 -25.21 36.21
CA GLY A 63 45.08 -25.09 35.64
C GLY A 63 45.93 -23.93 36.18
N ASN A 64 45.42 -23.07 37.08
CA ASN A 64 46.04 -21.81 37.51
C ASN A 64 46.34 -20.81 36.37
N ASN A 65 45.63 -20.89 35.23
CA ASN A 65 45.81 -20.01 34.07
C ASN A 65 44.89 -18.78 34.10
N LEU A 66 44.05 -18.64 35.13
CA LEU A 66 43.08 -17.55 35.31
C LEU A 66 43.07 -17.10 36.78
N SER A 67 43.08 -15.78 37.05
CA SER A 67 42.94 -15.26 38.42
C SER A 67 41.48 -15.34 38.90
N VAL A 68 41.32 -15.37 40.23
CA VAL A 68 40.01 -15.23 40.88
C VAL A 68 39.40 -13.85 40.60
N ASP A 69 40.23 -12.82 40.48
CA ASP A 69 39.79 -11.46 40.14
C ASP A 69 39.32 -11.36 38.67
N ASP A 70 40.01 -12.05 37.74
CA ASP A 70 39.62 -12.12 36.32
C ASP A 70 38.27 -12.84 36.18
N LEU A 71 38.13 -13.99 36.86
CA LEU A 71 36.90 -14.76 36.92
C LEU A 71 35.73 -13.91 37.46
N TYR A 72 35.97 -13.11 38.50
CA TYR A 72 34.99 -12.16 39.03
C TYR A 72 34.66 -11.04 38.03
N GLY A 73 35.65 -10.57 37.26
CA GLY A 73 35.46 -9.65 36.13
C GLY A 73 34.55 -10.24 35.05
N ILE A 74 34.79 -11.49 34.63
CA ILE A 74 33.96 -12.22 33.66
C ILE A 74 32.53 -12.38 34.18
N PHE A 75 32.33 -12.84 35.42
CA PHE A 75 30.98 -12.95 36.00
C PHE A 75 30.27 -11.61 36.12
N ARG A 76 30.99 -10.53 36.45
CA ARG A 76 30.43 -9.17 36.50
C ARG A 76 30.02 -8.68 35.11
N ALA A 77 30.79 -8.98 34.06
CA ALA A 77 30.44 -8.65 32.67
C ALA A 77 29.15 -9.37 32.23
N VAL A 78 29.06 -10.68 32.50
CA VAL A 78 27.84 -11.48 32.22
C VAL A 78 26.63 -10.92 32.96
N HIS A 79 26.79 -10.55 34.25
CA HIS A 79 25.70 -9.99 35.05
C HIS A 79 25.19 -8.64 34.51
N LEU A 80 26.10 -7.74 34.12
CA LEU A 80 25.76 -6.44 33.53
C LEU A 80 25.00 -6.59 32.20
N LEU A 81 25.46 -7.47 31.31
CA LEU A 81 24.76 -7.77 30.05
C LEU A 81 23.37 -8.38 30.28
N MET A 82 23.24 -9.33 31.22
CA MET A 82 21.94 -9.89 31.61
C MET A 82 20.98 -8.82 32.16
N GLN A 83 21.48 -7.89 32.98
CA GLN A 83 20.68 -6.80 33.53
C GLN A 83 20.22 -5.83 32.44
N TRP A 84 21.09 -5.52 31.47
CA TRP A 84 20.76 -4.70 30.31
C TRP A 84 19.72 -5.37 29.41
N GLU A 85 19.90 -6.63 29.01
CA GLU A 85 18.91 -7.41 28.24
C GLU A 85 17.56 -7.48 28.94
N HIS A 86 17.52 -7.75 30.26
CA HIS A 86 16.28 -7.75 31.03
C HIS A 86 15.58 -6.39 31.04
N THR A 87 16.35 -5.29 31.04
CA THR A 87 15.82 -3.92 31.00
C THR A 87 15.25 -3.61 29.61
N GLN A 88 16.02 -3.87 28.55
CA GLN A 88 15.58 -3.72 27.16
C GLN A 88 14.37 -4.61 26.82
N SER A 89 14.32 -5.83 27.35
CA SER A 89 13.19 -6.74 27.18
C SER A 89 11.91 -6.18 27.81
N ASN A 90 12.00 -5.56 29.00
CA ASN A 90 10.88 -4.90 29.64
C ASN A 90 10.46 -3.60 28.92
N GLU A 91 11.41 -2.78 28.44
CA GLU A 91 11.09 -1.60 27.62
C GLU A 91 10.37 -1.98 26.32
N LEU A 92 10.86 -3.00 25.61
CA LEU A 92 10.21 -3.55 24.42
C LEU A 92 8.83 -4.11 24.75
N LYS A 93 8.67 -4.80 25.89
CA LYS A 93 7.37 -5.29 26.35
C LYS A 93 6.39 -4.15 26.64
N GLU A 94 6.81 -3.10 27.33
CA GLU A 94 5.95 -1.94 27.62
C GLU A 94 5.57 -1.19 26.33
N ILE A 95 6.48 -1.08 25.36
CA ILE A 95 6.18 -0.54 24.02
C ILE A 95 5.12 -1.40 23.31
N VAL A 96 5.24 -2.74 23.35
CA VAL A 96 4.25 -3.65 22.75
C VAL A 96 2.91 -3.60 23.48
N GLU A 97 2.88 -3.56 24.81
CA GLU A 97 1.65 -3.40 25.59
C GLU A 97 0.95 -2.07 25.28
N ARG A 98 1.72 -0.99 25.04
CA ARG A 98 1.21 0.32 24.63
C ARG A 98 0.74 0.36 23.18
N GLU A 99 1.42 -0.32 22.25
CA GLU A 99 0.94 -0.52 20.87
C GLU A 99 -0.38 -1.30 20.84
N ILE A 100 -0.51 -2.36 21.66
CA ILE A 100 -1.74 -3.16 21.78
C ILE A 100 -2.90 -2.32 22.33
N ALA A 101 -2.66 -1.51 23.36
CA ALA A 101 -3.68 -0.60 23.90
C ALA A 101 -4.15 0.43 22.84
N ASN A 102 -3.22 1.07 22.13
CA ASN A 102 -3.54 2.02 21.06
C ASN A 102 -4.32 1.36 19.91
N ALA A 103 -3.96 0.13 19.54
CA ALA A 103 -4.65 -0.63 18.51
C ALA A 103 -6.09 -1.01 18.93
N ALA A 104 -6.28 -1.41 20.18
CA ALA A 104 -7.62 -1.71 20.73
C ALA A 104 -8.51 -0.46 20.80
N GLU A 105 -7.96 0.71 21.18
CA GLU A 105 -8.70 1.97 21.09
C GLU A 105 -9.09 2.33 19.64
N GLN A 106 -8.22 2.04 18.67
CA GLN A 106 -8.48 2.33 17.26
C GLN A 106 -9.52 1.37 16.67
N GLU A 107 -9.48 0.09 17.02
CA GLU A 107 -10.50 -0.90 16.69
C GLU A 107 -11.86 -0.53 17.31
N GLN A 108 -11.89 -0.08 18.58
CA GLN A 108 -13.11 0.41 19.21
C GLN A 108 -13.70 1.64 18.49
N LYS A 109 -12.85 2.60 18.08
CA LYS A 109 -13.30 3.79 17.32
C LYS A 109 -13.94 3.38 15.99
N TRP A 110 -13.30 2.49 15.23
CA TRP A 110 -13.87 1.95 13.98
C TRP A 110 -15.14 1.12 14.21
N GLU A 111 -15.25 0.39 15.32
CA GLU A 111 -16.47 -0.35 15.66
C GLU A 111 -17.63 0.60 15.98
N THR A 112 -17.39 1.70 16.71
CA THR A 112 -18.41 2.75 16.93
C THR A 112 -18.79 3.50 15.65
N GLU A 113 -17.83 3.82 14.78
CA GLU A 113 -18.09 4.47 13.48
C GLU A 113 -18.92 3.57 12.56
N ARG A 114 -18.63 2.26 12.56
CA ARG A 114 -19.41 1.25 11.85
C ARG A 114 -20.82 1.10 12.42
N GLU A 115 -21.00 1.22 13.73
CA GLU A 115 -22.31 1.19 14.39
C GLU A 115 -23.15 2.43 14.03
N THR A 116 -22.58 3.64 14.09
CA THR A 116 -23.28 4.87 13.65
C THR A 116 -23.65 4.82 12.17
N LEU A 117 -22.75 4.36 11.29
CA LEU A 117 -23.05 4.20 9.87
C LEU A 117 -24.09 3.11 9.61
N GLN A 118 -24.14 2.06 10.44
CA GLN A 118 -25.16 1.01 10.34
C GLN A 118 -26.54 1.56 10.76
N ASP A 119 -26.61 2.45 11.75
CA ASP A 119 -27.85 3.09 12.19
C ASP A 119 -28.33 4.21 11.26
N GLU A 120 -27.43 4.98 10.64
CA GLU A 120 -27.78 5.84 9.51
C GLU A 120 -28.36 5.02 8.34
N LEU A 121 -27.76 3.87 8.02
CA LEU A 121 -28.26 2.99 6.96
C LEU A 121 -29.60 2.33 7.36
N ASN A 122 -29.82 2.03 8.64
CA ASN A 122 -31.10 1.55 9.17
C ASN A 122 -32.18 2.63 9.08
N THR A 123 -31.92 3.84 9.57
CA THR A 123 -32.87 4.96 9.53
C THR A 123 -33.18 5.41 8.10
N LEU A 124 -32.20 5.43 7.19
CA LEU A 124 -32.45 5.66 5.75
C LEU A 124 -33.28 4.55 5.10
N ARG A 125 -33.13 3.29 5.54
CA ARG A 125 -34.01 2.17 5.12
C ARG A 125 -35.42 2.32 5.68
N GLU A 126 -35.58 2.72 6.94
CA GLU A 126 -36.88 2.99 7.54
C GLU A 126 -37.58 4.16 6.86
N GLN A 127 -36.88 5.29 6.65
CA GLN A 127 -37.37 6.43 5.86
C GLN A 127 -37.83 5.97 4.47
N LYS A 128 -36.99 5.21 3.74
CA LYS A 128 -37.34 4.66 2.42
C LYS A 128 -38.55 3.71 2.49
N ASN A 129 -38.67 2.92 3.55
CA ASN A 129 -39.81 2.03 3.76
C ASN A 129 -41.09 2.82 4.05
N THR A 130 -41.05 3.85 4.90
CA THR A 130 -42.20 4.77 5.12
C THR A 130 -42.55 5.57 3.87
N PHE A 131 -41.55 5.99 3.08
CA PHE A 131 -41.78 6.65 1.80
C PHE A 131 -42.40 5.69 0.78
N SER A 132 -42.04 4.40 0.82
CA SER A 132 -42.70 3.34 0.05
C SER A 132 -44.12 3.08 0.58
N SER A 133 -44.34 3.15 1.89
CA SER A 133 -45.67 3.11 2.52
C SER A 133 -46.54 4.31 2.18
N SER A 134 -45.98 5.42 1.71
CA SER A 134 -46.78 6.53 1.16
C SER A 134 -47.60 6.11 -0.07
N SER A 135 -47.20 5.04 -0.78
CA SER A 135 -48.04 4.43 -1.83
C SER A 135 -49.31 3.76 -1.27
N ILE A 136 -49.27 3.25 -0.03
CA ILE A 136 -50.46 2.79 0.69
C ILE A 136 -51.33 4.01 1.02
N ASN A 137 -50.72 5.14 1.38
CA ASN A 137 -51.45 6.38 1.64
C ASN A 137 -52.10 6.96 0.36
N VAL A 138 -51.49 6.79 -0.81
CA VAL A 138 -52.11 7.10 -2.12
C VAL A 138 -53.31 6.19 -2.41
N ASN A 139 -53.23 4.90 -2.07
CA ASN A 139 -54.39 4.00 -2.20
C ASN A 139 -55.51 4.38 -1.22
N ASN A 140 -55.19 4.67 0.05
CA ASN A 140 -56.16 5.14 1.04
C ASN A 140 -56.81 6.47 0.60
N LEU A 141 -56.04 7.39 0.00
CA LEU A 141 -56.56 8.65 -0.53
C LEU A 141 -57.48 8.42 -1.75
N HIS A 142 -57.14 7.50 -2.64
CA HIS A 142 -58.02 7.09 -3.74
C HIS A 142 -59.30 6.38 -3.26
N GLU A 143 -59.24 5.64 -2.15
CA GLU A 143 -60.41 4.99 -1.54
C GLU A 143 -61.29 6.00 -0.78
N ALA A 144 -60.69 6.98 -0.10
CA ALA A 144 -61.40 8.12 0.47
C ALA A 144 -62.12 8.96 -0.60
N PHE A 145 -61.44 9.30 -1.70
CA PHE A 145 -62.07 10.00 -2.82
C PHE A 145 -63.19 9.18 -3.48
N ARG A 146 -63.11 7.85 -3.50
CA ARG A 146 -64.22 6.99 -3.96
C ARG A 146 -65.41 7.05 -3.01
N ALA A 147 -65.18 6.92 -1.71
CA ALA A 147 -66.23 7.02 -0.70
C ALA A 147 -66.92 8.40 -0.72
N GLU A 148 -66.17 9.48 -0.95
CA GLU A 148 -66.71 10.82 -1.11
C GLU A 148 -67.52 10.98 -2.42
N ILE A 149 -67.03 10.44 -3.54
CA ILE A 149 -67.77 10.41 -4.81
C ILE A 149 -69.08 9.61 -4.69
N ASP A 150 -69.06 8.45 -4.02
CA ASP A 150 -70.24 7.60 -3.82
C ASP A 150 -71.24 8.26 -2.85
N ALA A 151 -70.76 8.94 -1.80
CA ALA A 151 -71.61 9.73 -0.90
C ALA A 151 -72.29 10.90 -1.63
N LEU A 152 -71.54 11.65 -2.44
CA LEU A 152 -72.07 12.74 -3.26
C LEU A 152 -73.02 12.21 -4.36
N ALA A 153 -72.81 10.99 -4.85
CA ALA A 153 -73.71 10.34 -5.81
C ALA A 153 -75.05 9.94 -5.16
N GLU A 154 -75.04 9.36 -3.95
CA GLU A 154 -76.27 9.04 -3.21
C GLU A 154 -76.97 10.31 -2.71
N GLU A 155 -76.26 11.37 -2.30
CA GLU A 155 -76.87 12.68 -2.01
C GLU A 155 -77.58 13.23 -3.26
N ASN A 156 -76.93 13.21 -4.43
CA ASN A 156 -77.56 13.60 -5.69
C ASN A 156 -78.77 12.72 -6.05
N LEU A 157 -78.77 11.44 -5.68
CA LEU A 157 -79.90 10.55 -5.87
C LEU A 157 -81.07 10.89 -4.92
N GLN A 158 -80.77 11.22 -3.65
CA GLN A 158 -81.76 11.68 -2.67
C GLN A 158 -82.34 13.05 -3.06
N LEU A 159 -81.52 13.99 -3.52
CA LEU A 159 -81.98 15.29 -4.03
C LEU A 159 -82.88 15.12 -5.26
N LYS A 160 -82.57 14.20 -6.18
CA LYS A 160 -83.46 13.85 -7.31
C LYS A 160 -84.78 13.22 -6.84
N ARG A 161 -84.76 12.27 -5.90
CA ARG A 161 -85.98 11.69 -5.30
C ARG A 161 -86.86 12.81 -4.70
N LYS A 162 -86.27 13.67 -3.86
CA LYS A 162 -86.94 14.79 -3.19
C LYS A 162 -87.45 15.86 -4.17
N SER A 163 -86.74 16.12 -5.27
CA SER A 163 -87.21 16.99 -6.35
C SER A 163 -88.46 16.41 -7.03
N ASN A 164 -88.47 15.11 -7.34
CA ASN A 164 -89.62 14.43 -7.94
C ASN A 164 -90.81 14.37 -6.98
N GLU A 165 -90.57 14.20 -5.67
CA GLU A 165 -91.60 14.26 -4.62
C GLU A 165 -92.22 15.66 -4.52
N LEU A 166 -91.40 16.72 -4.52
CA LEU A 166 -91.88 18.11 -4.53
C LEU A 166 -92.62 18.48 -5.82
N GLU A 167 -92.17 17.98 -6.99
CA GLU A 167 -92.86 18.19 -8.26
C GLU A 167 -94.21 17.46 -8.29
N LYS A 168 -94.27 16.23 -7.75
CA LYS A 168 -95.52 15.50 -7.56
C LYS A 168 -96.45 16.23 -6.59
N GLU A 169 -95.95 16.67 -5.43
CA GLU A 169 -96.76 17.41 -4.44
C GLU A 169 -97.28 18.72 -5.03
N LEU A 170 -96.45 19.46 -5.78
CA LEU A 170 -96.84 20.67 -6.48
C LEU A 170 -97.89 20.40 -7.57
N ASN A 171 -97.84 19.24 -8.24
CA ASN A 171 -98.89 18.83 -9.17
C ASN A 171 -100.19 18.44 -8.44
N GLU A 172 -100.12 17.71 -7.33
CA GLU A 172 -101.29 17.43 -6.47
C GLU A 172 -101.88 18.74 -5.88
N GLN A 173 -101.05 19.74 -5.55
CA GLN A 173 -101.50 21.07 -5.12
C GLN A 173 -102.16 21.85 -6.26
N ARG A 174 -101.68 21.72 -7.52
CA ARG A 174 -102.38 22.25 -8.71
C ARG A 174 -103.74 21.59 -8.93
N GLU A 175 -103.84 20.27 -8.78
CA GLU A 175 -105.13 19.57 -8.86
C GLU A 175 -106.08 19.98 -7.73
N ARG A 176 -105.58 20.15 -6.49
CA ARG A 176 -106.37 20.66 -5.37
C ARG A 176 -106.85 22.10 -5.62
N ALA A 177 -105.98 22.97 -6.14
CA ALA A 177 -106.34 24.35 -6.50
C ALA A 177 -107.42 24.41 -7.59
N ASN A 178 -107.28 23.60 -8.65
CA ASN A 178 -108.26 23.50 -9.73
C ASN A 178 -109.64 22.96 -9.28
N ASN A 179 -109.73 22.34 -8.10
CA ASN A 179 -110.98 21.77 -7.55
C ASN A 179 -111.67 22.65 -6.49
N LEU A 180 -111.16 23.85 -6.18
CA LEU A 180 -111.62 24.65 -5.02
C LEU A 180 -112.50 25.87 -5.33
N ASP A 181 -113.02 25.98 -6.55
CA ASP A 181 -113.73 27.19 -7.03
C ASP A 181 -115.26 27.23 -6.74
N ILE A 182 -115.81 26.29 -5.95
CA ILE A 182 -117.26 26.22 -5.63
C ILE A 182 -117.54 25.92 -4.14
N LYS A 183 -117.28 26.88 -3.23
CA LYS A 183 -117.94 27.00 -1.90
C LYS A 183 -117.68 28.26 -1.05
N ALA A 184 -116.98 29.26 -1.57
CA ALA A 184 -116.25 30.29 -0.80
C ALA A 184 -117.05 31.29 0.09
N LEU A 185 -118.37 31.15 0.32
CA LEU A 185 -119.18 32.15 1.03
C LEU A 185 -119.91 31.68 2.31
N GLU A 186 -120.21 30.38 2.48
CA GLU A 186 -120.83 29.92 3.74
C GLU A 186 -119.81 29.65 4.86
N ASP A 187 -118.59 29.24 4.51
CA ASP A 187 -117.59 28.94 5.52
C ASP A 187 -117.11 30.18 6.26
N ASN A 188 -117.18 31.39 5.69
CA ASN A 188 -116.68 32.63 6.31
C ASN A 188 -117.30 32.94 7.70
N ILE A 189 -118.53 32.47 7.97
CA ILE A 189 -119.21 32.65 9.27
C ILE A 189 -118.85 31.54 10.27
N ARG A 190 -118.62 30.30 9.80
CA ARG A 190 -118.04 29.21 10.64
C ARG A 190 -116.58 29.50 10.98
N GLU A 191 -115.88 30.09 10.02
CA GLU A 191 -114.48 30.50 10.07
C GLU A 191 -114.25 31.59 11.12
N LEU A 192 -115.19 32.52 11.33
CA LEU A 192 -115.09 33.49 12.43
C LEU A 192 -115.21 32.85 13.82
N HIS A 193 -116.04 31.81 13.99
CA HIS A 193 -116.10 31.04 15.24
C HIS A 193 -114.88 30.11 15.41
N ARG A 194 -114.39 29.49 14.32
CA ARG A 194 -113.09 28.81 14.32
C ARG A 194 -111.99 29.77 14.76
N ARG A 195 -111.92 30.99 14.22
CA ARG A 195 -110.92 32.02 14.52
C ARG A 195 -110.84 32.46 15.98
N MET A 196 -111.82 32.18 16.85
CA MET A 196 -111.61 32.32 18.29
C MET A 196 -110.81 31.14 18.87
N ASN A 197 -111.26 29.90 18.66
CA ASN A 197 -110.53 28.72 19.14
C ASN A 197 -109.15 28.63 18.48
N THR A 198 -109.09 28.79 17.16
CA THR A 198 -107.84 28.79 16.40
C THR A 198 -107.00 30.04 16.63
N ARG A 199 -107.45 31.09 17.33
CA ARG A 199 -106.56 32.14 17.87
C ARG A 199 -105.86 31.68 19.14
N SER A 200 -106.53 30.91 20.01
CA SER A 200 -105.85 30.27 21.15
C SER A 200 -104.86 29.18 20.68
N GLU A 201 -105.24 28.38 19.69
CA GLU A 201 -104.33 27.44 19.04
C GLU A 201 -103.28 28.15 18.16
N SER A 202 -103.57 29.32 17.57
CA SER A 202 -102.55 30.11 16.87
C SER A 202 -101.52 30.55 17.87
N ILE A 203 -101.89 31.19 18.97
CA ILE A 203 -100.94 31.58 20.03
C ILE A 203 -100.10 30.38 20.50
N GLN A 204 -100.69 29.18 20.63
CA GLN A 204 -99.92 27.96 20.92
C GLN A 204 -99.07 27.43 19.75
N ARG A 205 -99.51 27.55 18.50
CA ARG A 205 -98.76 27.15 17.29
C ARG A 205 -97.64 28.14 16.97
N ASP A 206 -97.86 29.43 17.19
CA ASP A 206 -96.93 30.54 17.08
C ASP A 206 -95.88 30.45 18.19
N GLN A 207 -96.27 30.13 19.43
CA GLN A 207 -95.32 29.79 20.50
C GLN A 207 -94.52 28.52 20.18
N LYS A 208 -95.16 27.44 19.70
CA LYS A 208 -94.44 26.22 19.28
C LYS A 208 -93.48 26.50 18.12
N TRP A 209 -93.91 27.30 17.14
CA TRP A 209 -93.11 27.74 15.99
C TRP A 209 -91.90 28.56 16.42
N GLU A 210 -92.10 29.59 17.25
CA GLU A 210 -90.98 30.38 17.79
C GLU A 210 -90.06 29.52 18.67
N THR A 211 -90.55 28.56 19.48
CA THR A 211 -89.65 27.61 20.17
C THR A 211 -88.92 26.65 19.24
N SER A 212 -89.52 26.26 18.10
CA SER A 212 -88.86 25.42 17.09
C SER A 212 -87.78 26.21 16.34
N LYS A 213 -88.06 27.48 16.06
CA LYS A 213 -87.15 28.46 15.44
C LYS A 213 -86.05 28.90 16.40
N LEU A 214 -86.31 28.96 17.71
CA LEU A 214 -85.28 29.14 18.74
C LEU A 214 -84.35 27.92 18.75
N LYS A 215 -84.90 26.70 18.88
CA LYS A 215 -84.13 25.45 18.81
C LYS A 215 -83.29 25.34 17.55
N GLN A 216 -83.84 25.67 16.38
CA GLN A 216 -83.09 25.67 15.12
C GLN A 216 -81.92 26.68 15.14
N ARG A 217 -82.09 27.84 15.79
CA ARG A 217 -81.01 28.83 15.97
C ARG A 217 -79.99 28.40 17.02
N ASP A 218 -80.42 27.73 18.08
CA ASP A 218 -79.54 27.17 19.11
C ASP A 218 -78.70 26.01 18.54
N GLU A 219 -79.30 25.16 17.71
CA GLU A 219 -78.66 24.08 16.95
C GLU A 219 -77.68 24.64 15.91
N GLN A 220 -78.07 25.65 15.13
CA GLN A 220 -77.16 26.38 14.24
C GLN A 220 -76.00 27.05 15.00
N ALA A 221 -76.25 27.64 16.17
CA ALA A 221 -75.22 28.25 17.00
C ALA A 221 -74.26 27.19 17.58
N LEU A 222 -74.74 26.00 17.91
CA LEU A 222 -73.91 24.88 18.36
C LEU A 222 -73.02 24.38 17.22
N ILE A 223 -73.57 24.15 16.02
CA ILE A 223 -72.81 23.76 14.82
C ILE A 223 -71.74 24.81 14.48
N LEU A 224 -72.09 26.10 14.49
CA LEU A 224 -71.13 27.19 14.25
C LEU A 224 -70.06 27.26 15.36
N SER A 225 -70.43 27.01 16.62
CA SER A 225 -69.46 26.95 17.73
C SER A 225 -68.56 25.71 17.67
N GLU A 226 -68.99 24.63 17.03
CA GLU A 226 -68.19 23.44 16.74
C GLU A 226 -67.17 23.76 15.65
N GLN A 227 -67.62 24.30 14.52
CA GLN A 227 -66.77 24.72 13.40
C GLN A 227 -65.73 25.76 13.83
N VAL A 228 -66.10 26.75 14.67
CA VAL A 228 -65.13 27.73 15.21
C VAL A 228 -64.09 27.07 16.12
N ARG A 229 -64.45 26.02 16.87
CA ARG A 229 -63.52 25.27 17.74
C ARG A 229 -62.56 24.42 16.91
N GLU A 230 -63.06 23.79 15.85
CA GLU A 230 -62.29 22.98 14.92
C GLU A 230 -61.31 23.84 14.09
N LEU A 231 -61.78 24.99 13.57
CA LEU A 231 -60.92 25.99 12.92
C LEU A 231 -59.86 26.58 13.87
N ALA A 232 -60.17 26.73 15.16
CA ALA A 232 -59.16 27.17 16.14
C ALA A 232 -58.08 26.10 16.34
N ALA A 233 -58.47 24.83 16.51
CA ALA A 233 -57.52 23.72 16.62
C ALA A 233 -56.63 23.58 15.37
N GLN A 234 -57.20 23.69 14.17
CA GLN A 234 -56.46 23.69 12.91
C GLN A 234 -55.49 24.88 12.80
N ASN A 235 -55.86 26.07 13.29
CA ASN A 235 -54.95 27.22 13.33
C ASN A 235 -53.78 27.02 14.30
N ASP A 236 -54.01 26.37 15.45
CA ASP A 236 -52.94 26.08 16.41
C ASP A 236 -52.03 24.93 15.94
N GLU A 237 -52.55 23.96 15.18
CA GLU A 237 -51.75 22.94 14.49
C GLU A 237 -50.89 23.56 13.36
N LEU A 238 -51.48 24.42 12.51
CA LEU A 238 -50.74 25.14 11.47
C LEU A 238 -49.66 26.08 12.04
N ARG A 239 -49.88 26.67 13.23
CA ARG A 239 -48.84 27.41 13.97
C ARG A 239 -47.71 26.49 14.41
N ALA A 240 -48.02 25.36 15.03
CA ALA A 240 -47.02 24.38 15.46
C ALA A 240 -46.22 23.80 14.28
N GLU A 241 -46.83 23.64 13.11
CA GLU A 241 -46.13 23.28 11.88
C GLU A 241 -45.24 24.42 11.35
N ALA A 242 -45.74 25.66 11.32
CA ALA A 242 -44.94 26.82 10.92
C ALA A 242 -43.71 27.06 11.84
N ASP A 243 -43.86 26.85 13.15
CA ASP A 243 -42.76 26.94 14.13
C ASP A 243 -41.71 25.83 13.87
N ARG A 244 -42.14 24.59 13.62
CA ARG A 244 -41.24 23.47 13.26
C ARG A 244 -40.49 23.72 11.95
N LEU A 245 -41.20 24.20 10.92
CA LEU A 245 -40.59 24.52 9.63
C LEU A 245 -39.61 25.70 9.75
N SER A 246 -39.89 26.67 10.62
CA SER A 246 -38.97 27.78 10.91
C SER A 246 -37.69 27.29 11.60
N GLN A 247 -37.80 26.40 12.59
CA GLN A 247 -36.64 25.78 13.25
C GLN A 247 -35.81 24.91 12.28
N ALA A 248 -36.46 24.14 11.41
CA ALA A 248 -35.77 23.35 10.39
C ALA A 248 -35.05 24.24 9.35
N LEU A 249 -35.64 25.38 8.98
CA LEU A 249 -35.02 26.38 8.10
C LEU A 249 -33.80 27.04 8.78
N GLU A 250 -33.90 27.34 10.07
CA GLU A 250 -32.80 27.91 10.88
C GLU A 250 -31.62 26.93 10.94
N GLN A 251 -31.87 25.67 11.32
CA GLN A 251 -30.85 24.60 11.33
C GLN A 251 -30.21 24.38 9.96
N ALA A 252 -31.00 24.34 8.88
CA ALA A 252 -30.47 24.24 7.53
C ALA A 252 -29.60 25.46 7.14
N THR A 253 -29.96 26.65 7.63
CA THR A 253 -29.18 27.88 7.41
C THR A 253 -27.88 27.88 8.23
N GLU A 254 -27.86 27.29 9.42
CA GLU A 254 -26.64 27.09 10.21
C GLU A 254 -25.70 26.07 9.56
N LEU A 255 -26.20 24.92 9.12
CA LEU A 255 -25.41 23.94 8.36
C LEU A 255 -24.82 24.52 7.07
N VAL A 256 -25.54 25.40 6.38
CA VAL A 256 -25.01 26.12 5.21
C VAL A 256 -23.89 27.11 5.60
N LYS A 257 -24.00 27.82 6.73
CA LYS A 257 -22.92 28.69 7.24
C LYS A 257 -21.68 27.88 7.64
N GLU A 258 -21.86 26.78 8.37
CA GLU A 258 -20.75 25.89 8.76
C GLU A 258 -20.02 25.33 7.55
N ASN A 259 -20.76 24.85 6.53
CA ASN A 259 -20.15 24.33 5.32
C ASN A 259 -19.44 25.44 4.53
N ALA A 260 -19.99 26.65 4.47
CA ALA A 260 -19.31 27.80 3.86
C ALA A 260 -17.99 28.16 4.58
N LEU A 261 -17.93 28.05 5.90
CA LEU A 261 -16.69 28.22 6.67
C LEU A 261 -15.69 27.09 6.37
N LYS A 262 -16.12 25.82 6.40
CA LYS A 262 -15.27 24.66 6.07
C LYS A 262 -14.72 24.73 4.64
N PHE A 263 -15.49 25.23 3.67
CA PHE A 263 -14.99 25.48 2.32
C PHE A 263 -13.93 26.59 2.27
N ALA A 264 -14.11 27.69 3.01
CA ALA A 264 -13.10 28.74 3.10
C ALA A 264 -11.79 28.24 3.77
N GLU A 265 -11.89 27.41 4.80
CA GLU A 265 -10.74 26.73 5.43
C GLU A 265 -10.01 25.79 4.45
N PHE A 266 -10.76 25.06 3.60
CA PHE A 266 -10.15 24.22 2.56
C PHE A 266 -9.52 25.04 1.42
N ASP A 267 -10.13 26.15 1.01
CA ASP A 267 -9.55 27.05 -0.01
C ASP A 267 -8.24 27.70 0.49
N GLU A 268 -8.16 28.06 1.79
CA GLU A 268 -6.93 28.54 2.43
C GLU A 268 -5.84 27.45 2.49
N GLN A 269 -6.19 26.22 2.89
CA GLN A 269 -5.28 25.08 2.89
C GLN A 269 -4.77 24.70 1.49
N LEU A 270 -5.63 24.80 0.47
CA LEU A 270 -5.23 24.60 -0.93
C LEU A 270 -4.26 25.68 -1.38
N SER A 271 -4.51 26.95 -1.05
CA SER A 271 -3.60 28.05 -1.39
C SER A 271 -2.23 27.93 -0.69
N GLU A 272 -2.19 27.47 0.56
CA GLU A 272 -0.92 27.17 1.24
C GLU A 272 -0.19 26.00 0.55
N ALA A 273 -0.89 24.91 0.21
CA ALA A 273 -0.32 23.76 -0.48
C ALA A 273 0.21 24.12 -1.89
N GLU A 274 -0.48 24.99 -2.63
CA GLU A 274 0.00 25.51 -3.92
C GLU A 274 1.30 26.33 -3.74
N HIS A 275 1.41 27.16 -2.70
CA HIS A 275 2.63 27.92 -2.42
C HIS A 275 3.79 27.03 -1.94
N GLN A 276 3.50 25.97 -1.17
CA GLN A 276 4.49 24.94 -0.84
C GLN A 276 4.95 24.15 -2.08
N LEU A 277 4.07 23.90 -3.05
CA LEU A 277 4.43 23.28 -4.34
C LEU A 277 5.26 24.23 -5.23
N GLU A 278 4.95 25.53 -5.24
CA GLU A 278 5.72 26.54 -5.98
C GLU A 278 7.15 26.68 -5.44
N THR A 279 7.31 26.77 -4.12
CA THR A 279 8.62 26.86 -3.45
C THR A 279 9.44 25.57 -3.59
N MET A 280 8.83 24.38 -3.43
CA MET A 280 9.50 23.14 -3.83
C MET A 280 9.84 23.11 -5.32
N GLY A 281 9.06 23.76 -6.18
CA GLY A 281 9.32 23.93 -7.60
C GLY A 281 10.57 24.77 -7.90
N THR A 282 10.76 25.88 -7.18
CA THR A 282 11.98 26.71 -7.28
C THR A 282 13.21 25.95 -6.77
N ASP A 283 13.11 25.30 -5.61
CA ASP A 283 14.22 24.54 -5.02
C ASP A 283 14.66 23.39 -5.95
N ASN A 284 13.70 22.67 -6.54
CA ASN A 284 13.98 21.62 -7.53
C ASN A 284 14.61 22.17 -8.83
N LYS A 285 14.39 23.44 -9.18
CA LYS A 285 15.05 24.08 -10.32
C LYS A 285 16.49 24.47 -9.98
N GLU A 286 16.73 25.09 -8.83
CA GLU A 286 18.07 25.44 -8.36
C GLU A 286 18.95 24.19 -8.17
N LEU A 287 18.40 23.11 -7.61
CA LEU A 287 19.11 21.83 -7.47
C LEU A 287 19.48 21.22 -8.83
N ARG A 288 18.62 21.33 -9.86
CA ARG A 288 18.94 20.86 -11.22
C ARG A 288 20.07 21.68 -11.83
N GLU A 289 20.02 23.01 -11.72
CA GLU A 289 21.08 23.89 -12.21
C GLU A 289 22.40 23.63 -11.47
N LEU A 290 22.37 23.35 -10.17
CA LEU A 290 23.56 22.99 -9.39
C LEU A 290 24.13 21.63 -9.81
N ILE A 291 23.28 20.63 -10.09
CA ILE A 291 23.70 19.32 -10.62
C ILE A 291 24.33 19.48 -12.01
N GLU A 292 23.69 20.18 -12.95
CA GLU A 292 24.22 20.42 -14.30
C GLU A 292 25.59 21.13 -14.26
N ASN A 293 25.73 22.15 -13.41
CA ASN A 293 27.01 22.81 -13.18
C ASN A 293 28.08 21.86 -12.61
N LYS A 294 27.70 20.90 -11.74
CA LYS A 294 28.62 19.91 -11.17
C LYS A 294 29.01 18.81 -12.15
N GLU A 295 28.09 18.36 -13.00
CA GLU A 295 28.39 17.45 -14.11
C GLU A 295 29.35 18.12 -15.12
N LEU A 296 29.14 19.39 -15.43
CA LEU A 296 30.01 20.16 -16.32
C LEU A 296 31.40 20.42 -15.69
N GLU A 297 31.48 20.69 -14.38
CA GLU A 297 32.74 20.75 -13.63
C GLU A 297 33.47 19.40 -13.61
N ALA A 298 32.75 18.29 -13.40
CA ALA A 298 33.32 16.94 -13.41
C ALA A 298 33.84 16.58 -14.80
N LYS A 299 33.08 16.85 -15.87
CA LYS A 299 33.49 16.61 -17.25
C LYS A 299 34.78 17.35 -17.60
N ARG A 300 34.88 18.65 -17.26
CA ARG A 300 36.12 19.43 -17.45
C ARG A 300 37.35 18.82 -16.75
N LYS A 301 37.17 18.16 -15.60
CA LYS A 301 38.26 17.46 -14.89
C LYS A 301 38.64 16.14 -15.57
N VAL A 302 37.67 15.41 -16.15
CA VAL A 302 37.94 14.23 -16.98
C VAL A 302 38.68 14.65 -18.25
N ASP A 303 38.20 15.68 -18.96
CA ASP A 303 38.83 16.20 -20.18
C ASP A 303 40.29 16.63 -19.92
N ALA A 304 40.57 17.27 -18.77
CA ALA A 304 41.92 17.63 -18.34
C ALA A 304 42.77 16.39 -17.98
N ALA A 305 42.24 15.45 -17.21
CA ALA A 305 42.95 14.22 -16.86
C ALA A 305 43.25 13.34 -18.09
N GLU A 306 42.40 13.34 -19.12
CA GLU A 306 42.72 12.71 -20.40
C GLU A 306 43.89 13.40 -21.12
N LEU A 307 43.97 14.73 -21.05
CA LEU A 307 45.09 15.49 -21.64
C LEU A 307 46.42 15.16 -20.94
N ASP A 308 46.42 15.15 -19.61
CA ASP A 308 47.60 14.80 -18.81
C ASP A 308 48.04 13.35 -19.05
N ASN A 309 47.08 12.41 -19.13
CA ASN A 309 47.36 11.00 -19.46
C ASN A 309 47.91 10.83 -20.89
N ARG A 310 47.47 11.64 -21.87
CA ARG A 310 48.05 11.65 -23.22
C ARG A 310 49.50 12.13 -23.20
N GLN A 311 49.80 13.22 -22.49
CA GLN A 311 51.18 13.70 -22.32
C GLN A 311 52.07 12.66 -21.63
N LEU A 312 51.58 12.00 -20.58
CA LEU A 312 52.31 10.92 -19.91
C LEU A 312 52.57 9.73 -20.86
N ALA A 313 51.60 9.35 -21.70
CA ALA A 313 51.77 8.29 -22.68
C ALA A 313 52.82 8.64 -23.77
N GLU A 314 52.84 9.89 -24.25
CA GLU A 314 53.86 10.39 -25.18
C GLU A 314 55.26 10.36 -24.54
N VAL A 315 55.37 10.80 -23.28
CA VAL A 315 56.64 10.73 -22.52
C VAL A 315 57.10 9.28 -22.36
N LEU A 316 56.21 8.35 -21.98
CA LEU A 316 56.54 6.93 -21.86
C LEU A 316 57.03 6.34 -23.19
N GLN A 317 56.33 6.56 -24.31
CA GLN A 317 56.77 6.13 -25.64
C GLN A 317 58.15 6.70 -26.01
N SER A 318 58.43 7.96 -25.65
CA SER A 318 59.75 8.57 -25.88
C SER A 318 60.87 7.91 -25.06
N LYS A 319 60.55 7.44 -23.84
CA LYS A 319 61.48 6.74 -22.94
C LYS A 319 61.71 5.31 -23.41
N ASP A 320 60.68 4.57 -23.81
CA ASP A 320 60.81 3.24 -24.38
C ASP A 320 61.64 3.25 -25.68
N ALA A 321 61.40 4.23 -26.55
CA ALA A 321 62.19 4.44 -27.76
C ALA A 321 63.65 4.83 -27.50
N LEU A 322 63.97 5.37 -26.32
CA LEU A 322 65.35 5.63 -25.85
C LEU A 322 65.97 4.37 -25.23
N ILE A 323 65.23 3.64 -24.40
CA ILE A 323 65.64 2.37 -23.81
C ILE A 323 66.00 1.35 -24.91
N GLU A 324 65.21 1.29 -25.98
CA GLU A 324 65.48 0.38 -27.09
C GLU A 324 66.73 0.79 -27.90
N ARG A 325 67.01 2.09 -28.05
CA ARG A 325 68.30 2.56 -28.60
C ARG A 325 69.48 2.17 -27.72
N LEU A 326 69.36 2.35 -26.40
CA LEU A 326 70.40 1.98 -25.43
C LEU A 326 70.65 0.46 -25.41
N ARG A 327 69.59 -0.35 -25.47
CA ARG A 327 69.68 -1.82 -25.62
C ARG A 327 70.46 -2.21 -26.88
N ASN A 328 70.14 -1.59 -28.03
CA ASN A 328 70.85 -1.84 -29.28
C ASN A 328 72.32 -1.37 -29.23
N GLN A 329 72.63 -0.26 -28.57
CA GLN A 329 74.01 0.17 -28.34
C GLN A 329 74.79 -0.83 -27.47
N ILE A 330 74.20 -1.30 -26.36
CA ILE A 330 74.80 -2.33 -25.49
C ILE A 330 74.99 -3.65 -26.24
N GLN A 331 74.03 -4.03 -27.10
CA GLN A 331 74.12 -5.23 -27.93
C GLN A 331 75.30 -5.14 -28.92
N ASN A 332 75.47 -3.99 -29.59
CA ASN A 332 76.57 -3.74 -30.50
C ASN A 332 77.94 -3.74 -29.78
N GLN A 333 78.04 -3.07 -28.63
CA GLN A 333 79.26 -3.06 -27.81
C GLN A 333 79.65 -4.45 -27.32
N LYS A 334 78.69 -5.32 -26.99
CA LYS A 334 78.97 -6.73 -26.66
C LYS A 334 79.51 -7.52 -27.84
N LEU A 335 78.97 -7.31 -29.04
CA LEU A 335 79.47 -7.95 -30.27
C LEU A 335 80.89 -7.47 -30.61
N GLU A 336 81.17 -6.17 -30.42
CA GLU A 336 82.50 -5.57 -30.60
C GLU A 336 83.52 -6.13 -29.60
N ILE A 337 83.15 -6.27 -28.32
CA ILE A 337 84.00 -6.89 -27.28
C ILE A 337 84.30 -8.36 -27.61
N GLU A 338 83.32 -9.16 -28.04
CA GLU A 338 83.57 -10.54 -28.46
C GLU A 338 84.41 -10.62 -29.75
N GLN A 339 84.29 -9.66 -30.69
CA GLN A 339 85.19 -9.58 -31.84
C GLN A 339 86.64 -9.27 -31.44
N PHE A 340 86.86 -8.31 -30.53
CA PHE A 340 88.21 -8.02 -30.00
C PHE A 340 88.78 -9.21 -29.22
N ARG A 341 87.95 -9.90 -28.43
CA ARG A 341 88.33 -11.12 -27.72
C ARG A 341 88.76 -12.23 -28.69
N LEU A 342 87.93 -12.54 -29.70
CA LEU A 342 88.25 -13.52 -30.73
C LEU A 342 89.52 -13.15 -31.51
N SER A 343 89.71 -11.87 -31.85
CA SER A 343 90.94 -11.40 -32.49
C SER A 343 92.17 -11.59 -31.60
N THR A 344 92.04 -11.41 -30.29
CA THR A 344 93.12 -11.62 -29.32
C THR A 344 93.42 -13.11 -29.14
N GLU A 345 92.39 -13.94 -29.09
CA GLU A 345 92.48 -15.40 -29.00
C GLU A 345 93.12 -16.00 -30.28
N ILE A 346 92.84 -15.43 -31.46
CA ILE A 346 93.51 -15.77 -32.71
C ILE A 346 95.00 -15.38 -32.66
N LEU A 347 95.34 -14.12 -32.33
CA LEU A 347 96.76 -13.69 -32.22
C LEU A 347 97.55 -14.58 -31.25
N ALA A 348 96.97 -14.93 -30.10
CA ALA A 348 97.59 -15.81 -29.11
C ALA A 348 97.84 -17.25 -29.62
N THR A 349 97.32 -17.62 -30.79
CA THR A 349 97.56 -18.92 -31.46
C THR A 349 98.42 -18.82 -32.72
N GLU A 350 98.88 -17.63 -33.12
CA GLU A 350 99.75 -17.49 -34.29
C GLU A 350 101.20 -17.93 -33.98
N PRO A 351 101.77 -18.89 -34.75
CA PRO A 351 103.10 -19.42 -34.47
C PRO A 351 104.24 -18.39 -34.70
N ASP A 352 103.95 -17.29 -35.42
CA ASP A 352 104.87 -16.18 -35.65
C ASP A 352 105.23 -15.43 -34.35
N ILE A 353 104.33 -15.37 -33.37
CA ILE A 353 104.64 -14.75 -32.06
C ILE A 353 105.67 -15.60 -31.30
N HIS A 354 105.44 -16.90 -31.15
CA HIS A 354 106.43 -17.80 -30.51
C HIS A 354 107.74 -17.88 -31.29
N GLN A 355 107.74 -17.75 -32.62
CA GLN A 355 108.98 -17.64 -33.40
C GLN A 355 109.72 -16.33 -33.10
N LYS A 356 109.02 -15.20 -32.98
CA LYS A 356 109.62 -13.91 -32.60
C LYS A 356 110.08 -13.85 -31.16
N GLU A 357 109.42 -14.52 -30.23
CA GLU A 357 109.93 -14.72 -28.86
C GLU A 357 111.23 -15.54 -28.87
N LEU A 358 111.29 -16.61 -29.66
CA LEU A 358 112.51 -17.43 -29.82
C LEU A 358 113.65 -16.65 -30.49
N GLU A 359 113.35 -15.81 -31.49
CA GLU A 359 114.32 -14.90 -32.12
C GLU A 359 114.79 -13.82 -31.15
N LEU A 360 113.90 -13.25 -30.32
CA LEU A 360 114.27 -12.29 -29.28
C LEU A 360 115.16 -12.91 -28.18
N ASP A 361 114.91 -14.15 -27.76
CA ASP A 361 115.76 -14.85 -26.80
C ASP A 361 117.07 -15.36 -27.41
N ASN A 362 117.10 -15.67 -28.70
CA ASN A 362 118.36 -15.89 -29.44
C ASN A 362 119.17 -14.57 -29.53
N LEU A 363 118.55 -13.46 -29.93
CA LEU A 363 119.20 -12.15 -29.99
C LEU A 363 119.69 -11.67 -28.60
N ARG A 364 118.97 -11.99 -27.52
CA ARG A 364 119.45 -11.78 -26.14
C ARG A 364 120.68 -12.62 -25.83
N GLN A 365 120.71 -13.90 -26.20
CA GLN A 365 121.88 -14.77 -26.00
C GLN A 365 123.08 -14.30 -26.84
N GLU A 366 122.86 -13.88 -28.09
CA GLU A 366 123.90 -13.27 -28.93
C GLU A 366 124.40 -11.94 -28.35
N LEU A 367 123.52 -11.09 -27.81
CA LEU A 367 123.90 -9.83 -27.14
C LEU A 367 124.70 -10.10 -25.86
N ILE A 368 124.36 -11.15 -25.10
CA ILE A 368 125.15 -11.59 -23.93
C ILE A 368 126.52 -12.11 -24.38
N ALA A 369 126.59 -12.94 -25.41
CA ALA A 369 127.87 -13.42 -25.96
C ALA A 369 128.73 -12.27 -26.54
N ALA A 370 128.10 -11.29 -27.19
CA ALA A 370 128.74 -10.08 -27.71
C ALA A 370 129.25 -9.18 -26.58
N THR A 371 128.50 -9.02 -25.48
CA THR A 371 128.96 -8.23 -24.32
C THR A 371 129.97 -8.95 -23.45
N GLU A 372 129.97 -10.29 -23.38
CA GLU A 372 131.06 -11.08 -22.79
C GLU A 372 132.35 -11.01 -23.62
N THR A 373 132.25 -11.09 -24.95
CA THR A 373 133.42 -10.96 -25.82
C THR A 373 133.95 -9.52 -25.85
N ALA A 374 133.09 -8.51 -25.84
CA ALA A 374 133.50 -7.11 -25.64
C ALA A 374 134.21 -6.91 -24.28
N LYS A 375 133.67 -7.49 -23.18
CA LYS A 375 134.36 -7.47 -21.88
C LYS A 375 135.70 -8.19 -21.88
N ARG A 376 135.88 -9.25 -22.67
CA ARG A 376 137.19 -9.92 -22.85
C ARG A 376 138.17 -9.13 -23.72
N LEU A 377 137.70 -8.33 -24.66
CA LEU A 377 138.53 -7.59 -25.63
C LEU A 377 138.89 -6.17 -25.17
N PHE A 378 138.03 -5.52 -24.40
CA PHE A 378 138.19 -4.11 -23.99
C PHE A 378 138.15 -3.90 -22.46
N GLY A 379 137.98 -4.95 -21.65
CA GLY A 379 137.78 -4.83 -20.20
C GLY A 379 139.04 -4.60 -19.34
N ASN A 380 140.16 -4.15 -19.91
CA ASN A 380 141.44 -4.03 -19.20
C ASN A 380 142.27 -2.77 -19.56
N GLU A 381 141.82 -1.92 -20.48
CA GLU A 381 142.38 -0.60 -20.79
C GLU A 381 141.22 0.39 -20.92
N ILE A 382 141.46 1.68 -20.61
CA ILE A 382 140.44 2.76 -20.56
C ILE A 382 139.44 2.61 -19.40
N ALA A 383 139.98 2.76 -18.18
CA ALA A 383 139.35 3.60 -17.16
C ALA A 383 140.16 4.92 -17.11
N GLU A 384 139.53 6.03 -16.70
CA GLU A 384 139.94 7.41 -17.03
C GLU A 384 139.72 7.71 -18.54
N ASP A 385 139.09 8.79 -19.00
CA ASP A 385 138.41 9.92 -18.33
C ASP A 385 137.31 10.45 -19.30
N VAL A 386 136.09 10.78 -18.85
CA VAL A 386 135.57 12.13 -18.50
C VAL A 386 135.25 13.05 -19.71
N GLU A 387 133.93 13.27 -19.87
CA GLU A 387 133.23 14.45 -20.43
C GLU A 387 133.13 14.76 -21.95
N GLU A 388 131.98 15.40 -22.26
CA GLU A 388 131.61 16.33 -23.35
C GLU A 388 131.50 15.90 -24.85
N GLU A 389 130.29 16.15 -25.40
CA GLU A 389 129.97 16.69 -26.74
C GLU A 389 130.25 15.82 -28.02
N GLU A 390 129.55 15.93 -29.16
CA GLU A 390 128.35 16.72 -29.55
C GLU A 390 127.63 16.06 -30.78
N ASN A 391 126.33 16.36 -30.98
CA ASN A 391 125.57 16.49 -32.25
C ASN A 391 125.61 15.38 -33.37
N ASN A 392 124.57 15.17 -34.20
CA ASN A 392 123.28 15.86 -34.43
C ASN A 392 122.17 14.77 -34.66
N ASP A 393 121.08 14.82 -35.47
CA ASP A 393 120.54 15.76 -36.48
C ASP A 393 119.01 15.53 -36.71
N ASN A 394 118.38 16.42 -37.49
CA ASN A 394 117.11 16.28 -38.22
C ASN A 394 115.85 15.68 -37.53
N LEU A 395 114.97 16.57 -37.07
CA LEU A 395 113.73 16.82 -37.82
C LEU A 395 113.26 18.29 -37.65
N VAL A 396 112.71 18.88 -38.72
CA VAL A 396 112.42 20.32 -38.82
C VAL A 396 111.13 20.72 -38.08
N VAL A 397 111.24 21.71 -37.20
CA VAL A 397 110.10 22.42 -36.59
C VAL A 397 109.42 23.33 -37.62
N THR A 398 108.09 23.37 -37.61
CA THR A 398 107.30 24.35 -38.39
C THR A 398 106.55 25.28 -37.45
N ASP A 399 107.05 26.51 -37.27
CA ASP A 399 106.57 27.46 -36.25
C ASP A 399 105.08 27.82 -36.34
N ASN A 400 104.46 27.66 -37.50
CA ASN A 400 103.02 27.83 -37.69
C ASN A 400 102.21 26.83 -36.84
N THR A 401 102.64 25.59 -36.69
CA THR A 401 101.89 24.56 -35.93
C THR A 401 101.89 24.84 -34.43
N ASN A 402 103.05 25.21 -33.87
CA ASN A 402 103.18 25.57 -32.45
C ASN A 402 102.47 26.89 -32.11
N SER A 403 102.41 27.85 -33.03
CA SER A 403 101.66 29.10 -32.82
C SER A 403 100.15 28.89 -32.96
N GLU A 404 99.69 28.10 -33.92
CA GLU A 404 98.28 27.71 -34.06
C GLU A 404 97.77 26.92 -32.84
N LEU A 405 98.54 25.95 -32.34
CA LEU A 405 98.21 25.22 -31.11
C LEU A 405 98.11 26.13 -29.88
N ARG A 406 99.00 27.12 -29.73
CA ARG A 406 98.92 28.11 -28.63
C ARG A 406 97.70 29.01 -28.74
N ILE A 407 97.35 29.47 -29.94
CA ILE A 407 96.12 30.26 -30.18
C ILE A 407 94.89 29.42 -29.84
N ARG A 408 94.85 28.15 -30.26
CA ARG A 408 93.76 27.23 -29.97
C ARG A 408 93.63 26.91 -28.49
N LEU A 409 94.74 26.78 -27.76
CA LEU A 409 94.74 26.63 -26.29
C LEU A 409 94.08 27.84 -25.63
N ILE A 410 94.53 29.05 -25.96
CA ILE A 410 93.96 30.30 -25.43
C ILE A 410 92.47 30.47 -25.80
N GLN A 411 92.05 30.01 -26.98
CA GLN A 411 90.63 29.99 -27.36
C GLN A 411 89.82 29.02 -26.50
N MET A 412 90.32 27.79 -26.28
CA MET A 412 89.68 26.83 -25.38
C MET A 412 89.63 27.36 -23.94
N ASP A 413 90.71 27.93 -23.41
CA ASP A 413 90.74 28.54 -22.06
C ASP A 413 89.69 29.66 -21.91
N GLN A 414 89.53 30.50 -22.95
CA GLN A 414 88.49 31.54 -22.97
C GLN A 414 87.08 30.96 -23.07
N GLU A 415 86.88 29.85 -23.78
CA GLU A 415 85.58 29.17 -23.86
C GLU A 415 85.25 28.44 -22.55
N LEU A 416 86.25 27.85 -21.89
CA LEU A 416 86.15 27.22 -20.57
C LEU A 416 85.74 28.28 -19.52
N ALA A 417 86.44 29.41 -19.43
CA ALA A 417 86.10 30.51 -18.52
C ALA A 417 84.72 31.14 -18.81
N ARG A 418 84.29 31.19 -20.08
CA ARG A 418 82.91 31.60 -20.44
C ARG A 418 81.88 30.57 -20.00
N SER A 419 82.21 29.28 -20.09
CA SER A 419 81.35 28.16 -19.67
C SER A 419 81.19 28.15 -18.15
N GLU A 420 82.30 28.23 -17.39
CA GLU A 420 82.32 28.34 -15.94
C GLU A 420 81.49 29.53 -15.44
N LYS A 421 81.64 30.70 -16.09
CA LYS A 421 80.85 31.88 -15.73
C LYS A 421 79.35 31.66 -15.95
N LYS A 422 78.95 31.05 -17.07
CA LYS A 422 77.53 30.69 -17.33
C LYS A 422 77.01 29.69 -16.32
N TYR A 423 77.78 28.64 -16.01
CA TYR A 423 77.43 27.63 -15.02
C TYR A 423 77.22 28.25 -13.62
N LEU A 424 78.06 29.21 -13.22
CA LEU A 424 77.90 29.99 -11.98
C LEU A 424 76.69 30.92 -11.99
N GLU A 425 76.28 31.44 -13.15
CA GLU A 425 75.07 32.26 -13.31
C GLU A 425 73.79 31.39 -13.31
N GLU A 426 73.82 30.24 -13.98
CA GLU A 426 72.75 29.23 -13.95
C GLU A 426 72.57 28.62 -12.55
N GLN A 427 73.66 28.31 -11.84
CA GLN A 427 73.62 27.80 -10.46
C GLN A 427 72.99 28.81 -9.48
N ARG A 428 73.27 30.12 -9.63
CA ARG A 428 72.62 31.18 -8.84
C ARG A 428 71.13 31.25 -9.14
N HIS A 429 70.77 31.29 -10.41
CA HIS A 429 69.38 31.34 -10.86
C HIS A 429 68.58 30.09 -10.43
N GLN A 430 69.23 28.92 -10.35
CA GLN A 430 68.62 27.71 -9.80
C GLN A 430 68.33 27.86 -8.30
N VAL A 431 69.26 28.38 -7.48
CA VAL A 431 69.02 28.62 -6.05
C VAL A 431 67.90 29.65 -5.83
N GLU A 432 67.88 30.74 -6.61
CA GLU A 432 66.79 31.74 -6.56
C GLU A 432 65.42 31.14 -6.94
N LEU A 433 65.38 30.19 -7.88
CA LEU A 433 64.18 29.41 -8.22
C LEU A 433 63.75 28.45 -7.10
N GLU A 434 64.69 27.77 -6.45
CA GLU A 434 64.42 26.83 -5.37
C GLU A 434 63.89 27.56 -4.11
N GLU A 435 64.47 28.72 -3.76
CA GLU A 435 63.94 29.59 -2.69
C GLU A 435 62.53 30.11 -3.00
N LEU A 436 62.30 30.55 -4.25
CA LEU A 436 60.98 31.03 -4.67
C LEU A 436 59.93 29.91 -4.69
N LEU A 437 60.32 28.68 -5.05
CA LEU A 437 59.44 27.52 -5.02
C LEU A 437 59.06 27.15 -3.58
N GLN A 438 60.02 27.07 -2.65
CA GLN A 438 59.76 26.83 -1.23
C GLN A 438 58.82 27.90 -0.63
N GLN A 439 59.01 29.18 -0.99
CA GLN A 439 58.11 30.25 -0.56
C GLN A 439 56.69 30.07 -1.13
N LYS A 440 56.53 29.58 -2.36
CA LYS A 440 55.21 29.26 -2.93
C LYS A 440 54.54 28.05 -2.28
N GLU A 441 55.30 27.04 -1.89
CA GLU A 441 54.77 25.90 -1.12
C GLU A 441 54.26 26.35 0.27
N LEU A 442 55.03 27.19 0.97
CA LEU A 442 54.62 27.77 2.26
C LEU A 442 53.34 28.62 2.14
N ASP A 443 53.25 29.45 1.11
CA ASP A 443 52.04 30.27 0.86
C ASP A 443 50.84 29.42 0.42
N ALA A 444 51.05 28.34 -0.33
CA ALA A 444 50.00 27.39 -0.70
C ALA A 444 49.47 26.61 0.51
N VAL A 445 50.34 26.15 1.41
CA VAL A 445 49.95 25.51 2.68
C VAL A 445 49.15 26.48 3.54
N ARG A 446 49.59 27.74 3.67
CA ARG A 446 48.83 28.80 4.36
C ARG A 446 47.44 28.99 3.76
N LEU A 447 47.34 29.17 2.44
CA LEU A 447 46.06 29.29 1.74
C LEU A 447 45.14 28.08 1.97
N MET A 448 45.67 26.85 1.98
CA MET A 448 44.89 25.67 2.29
C MET A 448 44.36 25.68 3.74
N THR A 449 45.18 26.07 4.73
CA THR A 449 44.73 26.17 6.13
C THR A 449 43.69 27.27 6.33
N ASP A 450 43.83 28.43 5.68
CA ASP A 450 42.83 29.50 5.69
C ASP A 450 41.53 29.06 4.99
N CYS A 451 41.61 28.44 3.81
CA CYS A 451 40.45 27.88 3.11
C CYS A 451 39.71 26.84 3.96
N HIS A 452 40.43 25.98 4.68
CA HIS A 452 39.84 25.00 5.59
C HIS A 452 39.19 25.68 6.80
N ARG A 453 39.83 26.71 7.40
CA ARG A 453 39.25 27.51 8.48
C ARG A 453 37.96 28.23 8.03
N TYR A 454 37.98 28.90 6.88
CA TYR A 454 36.79 29.60 6.37
C TYR A 454 35.66 28.64 6.02
N ARG A 455 35.96 27.47 5.46
CA ARG A 455 34.96 26.41 5.24
C ARG A 455 34.34 25.94 6.56
N LYS A 456 35.15 25.74 7.60
CA LYS A 456 34.70 25.33 8.94
C LYS A 456 33.90 26.41 9.69
N ILE A 457 34.15 27.69 9.40
CA ILE A 457 33.36 28.81 9.91
C ILE A 457 32.02 28.93 9.17
N ALA A 458 32.02 28.82 7.84
CA ALA A 458 30.83 29.05 7.01
C ALA A 458 29.84 27.88 6.99
N PHE A 459 30.32 26.64 7.09
CA PHE A 459 29.52 25.42 6.97
C PHE A 459 29.63 24.50 8.19
N GLY A 460 30.18 25.01 9.30
CA GLY A 460 30.44 24.21 10.49
C GLY A 460 31.46 23.09 10.27
N ASP A 461 31.50 22.14 11.21
CA ASP A 461 32.42 21.01 11.14
C ASP A 461 31.79 19.85 10.34
N ARG A 462 32.06 19.84 9.02
CA ARG A 462 31.48 18.85 8.08
C ARG A 462 31.60 17.41 8.56
N ASP A 463 32.67 17.07 9.26
CA ASP A 463 32.92 15.70 9.74
C ASP A 463 32.03 15.33 10.95
N LEU A 464 31.60 16.32 11.74
CA LEU A 464 30.59 16.12 12.78
C LEU A 464 29.18 16.02 12.19
N GLU A 465 28.88 16.79 11.14
CA GLU A 465 27.61 16.71 10.43
C GLU A 465 27.48 15.39 9.66
N MET A 466 28.53 14.94 8.97
CA MET A 466 28.57 13.63 8.32
C MET A 466 28.32 12.51 9.35
N LYS A 467 29.05 12.51 10.47
CA LYS A 467 28.84 11.55 11.57
C LYS A 467 27.44 11.62 12.20
N LYS A 468 26.73 12.75 12.09
CA LYS A 468 25.33 12.88 12.53
C LYS A 468 24.38 12.27 11.49
N ILE A 469 24.61 12.49 10.20
CA ILE A 469 23.84 11.92 9.09
C ILE A 469 24.02 10.39 9.04
N GLU A 470 25.25 9.89 9.16
CA GLU A 470 25.58 8.45 9.23
C GLU A 470 24.83 7.76 10.38
N ARG A 471 24.83 8.37 11.59
CA ARG A 471 24.05 7.87 12.73
C ARG A 471 22.54 7.86 12.45
N GLN A 472 22.00 8.88 11.77
CA GLN A 472 20.58 8.94 11.41
C GLN A 472 20.20 7.91 10.33
N LEU A 473 21.09 7.64 9.36
CA LEU A 473 20.91 6.58 8.36
C LEU A 473 20.92 5.20 9.03
N ASN A 474 21.96 4.89 9.81
CA ASN A 474 22.06 3.61 10.53
C ASN A 474 20.88 3.37 11.49
N PHE A 475 20.33 4.42 12.11
CA PHE A 475 19.11 4.34 12.91
C PHE A 475 17.86 4.03 12.05
N ARG A 476 17.70 4.74 10.92
CA ARG A 476 16.60 4.50 9.97
C ARG A 476 16.65 3.11 9.35
N ASP A 477 17.83 2.60 8.99
CA ASP A 477 17.98 1.24 8.46
C ASP A 477 17.64 0.18 9.50
N LYS A 478 18.03 0.37 10.77
CA LYS A 478 17.59 -0.48 11.89
C LYS A 478 16.06 -0.43 12.07
N GLN A 479 15.42 0.73 11.90
CA GLN A 479 13.94 0.84 11.90
C GLN A 479 13.30 0.14 10.70
N ILE A 480 13.83 0.32 9.48
CA ILE A 480 13.35 -0.33 8.25
C ILE A 480 13.48 -1.86 8.37
N GLN A 481 14.56 -2.37 8.96
CA GLN A 481 14.73 -3.80 9.21
C GLN A 481 13.71 -4.34 10.22
N LYS A 482 13.44 -3.62 11.32
CA LYS A 482 12.37 -3.96 12.28
C LYS A 482 10.99 -3.97 11.61
N LEU A 483 10.67 -2.95 10.79
CA LEU A 483 9.42 -2.88 10.05
C LEU A 483 9.28 -4.03 9.03
N ARG A 484 10.32 -4.34 8.25
CA ARG A 484 10.33 -5.49 7.32
C ARG A 484 10.04 -6.81 8.05
N LYS A 485 10.65 -7.03 9.22
CA LYS A 485 10.37 -8.21 10.07
C LYS A 485 8.91 -8.26 10.52
N LYS A 486 8.36 -7.15 11.04
CA LYS A 486 6.96 -7.03 11.46
C LYS A 486 5.98 -7.26 10.29
N CYS A 487 6.31 -6.78 9.09
CA CYS A 487 5.54 -7.05 7.87
C CYS A 487 5.57 -8.54 7.45
N SER A 488 6.72 -9.22 7.56
CA SER A 488 6.80 -10.67 7.30
C SER A 488 6.02 -11.49 8.33
N GLU A 489 6.06 -11.10 9.61
CA GLU A 489 5.28 -11.73 10.69
C GLU A 489 3.76 -11.54 10.49
N LEU A 490 3.34 -10.32 10.13
CA LEU A 490 1.95 -10.02 9.77
C LEU A 490 1.50 -10.79 8.53
N TYR A 491 2.34 -10.92 7.49
CA TYR A 491 2.02 -11.70 6.30
C TYR A 491 1.75 -13.17 6.64
N LEU A 492 2.60 -13.78 7.49
CA LEU A 492 2.44 -15.16 7.93
C LEU A 492 1.17 -15.37 8.79
N GLU A 493 0.82 -14.45 9.70
CA GLU A 493 -0.43 -14.60 10.45
C GLU A 493 -1.67 -14.27 9.59
N VAL A 494 -1.59 -13.39 8.59
CA VAL A 494 -2.67 -13.19 7.59
C VAL A 494 -2.87 -14.45 6.74
N GLU A 495 -1.80 -15.10 6.29
CA GLU A 495 -1.87 -16.39 5.58
C GLU A 495 -2.50 -17.48 6.47
N ARG A 496 -2.06 -17.56 7.73
CA ARG A 496 -2.61 -18.47 8.75
C ARG A 496 -4.07 -18.18 9.10
N LEU A 497 -4.48 -16.91 9.16
CA LEU A 497 -5.89 -16.49 9.34
C LEU A 497 -6.72 -16.85 8.11
N THR A 498 -6.17 -16.70 6.91
CA THR A 498 -6.83 -17.11 5.66
C THR A 498 -7.08 -18.62 5.66
N GLU A 499 -6.08 -19.44 6.02
CA GLU A 499 -6.28 -20.88 6.24
C GLU A 499 -7.36 -21.19 7.30
N LYS A 500 -7.27 -20.54 8.47
CA LYS A 500 -8.24 -20.67 9.59
C LYS A 500 -9.66 -20.28 9.17
N ILE A 501 -9.84 -19.45 8.14
CA ILE A 501 -11.12 -18.98 7.63
C ILE A 501 -11.65 -19.89 6.50
N GLU A 502 -10.80 -20.34 5.58
CA GLU A 502 -11.24 -21.19 4.46
C GLU A 502 -11.56 -22.63 4.88
N LYS A 503 -10.74 -23.24 5.74
CA LYS A 503 -10.95 -24.61 6.23
C LYS A 503 -12.37 -24.81 6.84
N PRO A 504 -12.88 -23.94 7.75
CA PRO A 504 -14.25 -24.03 8.22
C PRO A 504 -15.31 -23.53 7.22
N LYS A 505 -15.00 -22.62 6.28
CA LYS A 505 -15.96 -22.26 5.19
C LYS A 505 -16.26 -23.47 4.30
N GLN A 506 -15.24 -24.27 3.95
CA GLN A 506 -15.43 -25.52 3.21
C GLN A 506 -16.22 -26.56 4.01
N LEU A 507 -15.92 -26.72 5.31
CA LEU A 507 -16.67 -27.63 6.20
C LEU A 507 -18.13 -27.21 6.40
N LYS A 508 -18.40 -25.91 6.60
CA LYS A 508 -19.77 -25.37 6.70
C LYS A 508 -20.57 -25.59 5.41
N ARG A 509 -19.97 -25.35 4.22
CA ARG A 509 -20.61 -25.66 2.93
C ARG A 509 -20.97 -27.16 2.81
N LYS A 510 -20.06 -28.07 3.20
CA LYS A 510 -20.33 -29.53 3.20
C LYS A 510 -21.42 -29.94 4.20
N ARG A 511 -21.53 -29.29 5.36
CA ARG A 511 -22.64 -29.53 6.32
C ARG A 511 -23.97 -29.01 5.78
N LEU A 512 -24.06 -27.73 5.41
CA LEU A 512 -25.26 -27.14 4.80
C LEU A 512 -25.79 -27.92 3.58
N SER A 513 -24.89 -28.48 2.76
CA SER A 513 -25.28 -29.35 1.64
C SER A 513 -25.86 -30.70 2.09
N LYS A 514 -25.39 -31.26 3.21
CA LYS A 514 -25.92 -32.51 3.77
C LYS A 514 -27.25 -32.26 4.51
N ASP A 515 -27.32 -31.16 5.25
CA ASP A 515 -28.49 -30.81 6.06
C ASP A 515 -29.70 -30.52 5.15
N LYS A 516 -29.48 -29.84 4.02
CA LYS A 516 -30.49 -29.71 2.95
C LYS A 516 -30.94 -31.03 2.35
N ILE A 517 -30.01 -31.96 2.07
CA ILE A 517 -30.38 -33.30 1.55
C ILE A 517 -31.21 -34.08 2.57
N ILE A 518 -31.00 -33.87 3.88
CA ILE A 518 -31.84 -34.46 4.93
C ILE A 518 -33.23 -33.80 4.95
N GLU A 519 -33.31 -32.47 4.86
CA GLU A 519 -34.57 -31.71 4.79
C GLU A 519 -35.41 -32.11 3.55
N GLU A 520 -34.79 -32.17 2.38
CA GLU A 520 -35.37 -32.68 1.13
C GLU A 520 -35.82 -34.14 1.27
N ALA A 521 -35.03 -35.02 1.91
CA ALA A 521 -35.44 -36.40 2.16
C ALA A 521 -36.66 -36.49 3.12
N THR A 522 -36.73 -35.65 4.16
CA THR A 522 -37.88 -35.63 5.08
C THR A 522 -39.16 -35.10 4.42
N THR A 523 -39.07 -34.09 3.57
CA THR A 523 -40.23 -33.56 2.83
C THR A 523 -40.71 -34.55 1.77
N ILE A 524 -39.80 -35.22 1.04
CA ILE A 524 -40.15 -36.33 0.14
C ILE A 524 -40.83 -37.48 0.90
N SER A 525 -40.35 -37.81 2.11
CA SER A 525 -40.99 -38.85 2.95
C SER A 525 -42.40 -38.47 3.41
N ALA A 526 -42.63 -37.19 3.75
CA ALA A 526 -43.95 -36.69 4.15
C ALA A 526 -44.93 -36.72 2.95
N LEU A 527 -44.51 -36.19 1.80
CA LEU A 527 -45.31 -36.24 0.56
C LEU A 527 -45.61 -37.68 0.10
N SER A 528 -44.69 -38.62 0.35
CA SER A 528 -44.91 -40.04 0.04
C SER A 528 -45.97 -40.69 0.93
N THR A 529 -46.10 -40.25 2.19
CA THR A 529 -47.17 -40.72 3.09
C THR A 529 -48.51 -40.07 2.76
N GLU A 530 -48.53 -38.79 2.40
CA GLU A 530 -49.73 -38.08 1.93
C GLU A 530 -50.28 -38.68 0.62
N LEU A 531 -49.41 -38.98 -0.35
CA LEU A 531 -49.78 -39.72 -1.56
C LEU A 531 -50.34 -41.12 -1.28
N GLY A 532 -49.82 -41.81 -0.25
CA GLY A 532 -50.36 -43.11 0.19
C GLY A 532 -51.81 -43.00 0.65
N LEU A 533 -52.12 -42.03 1.51
CA LEU A 533 -53.48 -41.78 2.01
C LEU A 533 -54.45 -41.39 0.88
N LEU A 534 -54.01 -40.55 -0.06
CA LEU A 534 -54.81 -40.18 -1.24
C LEU A 534 -55.10 -41.39 -2.16
N ILE A 535 -54.17 -42.34 -2.27
CA ILE A 535 -54.41 -43.59 -3.01
C ILE A 535 -55.44 -44.48 -2.29
N GLU A 536 -55.38 -44.57 -0.96
CA GLU A 536 -56.37 -45.32 -0.16
C GLU A 536 -57.78 -44.70 -0.28
N GLU A 537 -57.91 -43.36 -0.24
CA GLU A 537 -59.18 -42.67 -0.46
C GLU A 537 -59.71 -42.90 -1.89
N ILE A 538 -58.85 -42.81 -2.91
CA ILE A 538 -59.23 -43.11 -4.31
C ILE A 538 -59.69 -44.56 -4.45
N GLU A 539 -59.04 -45.52 -3.78
CA GLU A 539 -59.51 -46.90 -3.75
C GLU A 539 -60.88 -47.07 -3.07
N GLU A 540 -61.15 -46.35 -1.98
CA GLU A 540 -62.45 -46.36 -1.31
C GLU A 540 -63.55 -45.77 -2.19
N LYS A 541 -63.29 -44.63 -2.85
CA LYS A 541 -64.24 -44.04 -3.81
C LYS A 541 -64.47 -44.92 -5.03
N ASN A 542 -63.47 -45.66 -5.50
CA ASN A 542 -63.67 -46.69 -6.54
C ASN A 542 -64.50 -47.90 -6.06
N LYS A 543 -64.54 -48.20 -4.75
CA LYS A 543 -65.43 -49.21 -4.16
C LYS A 543 -66.87 -48.67 -4.03
N GLU A 544 -67.04 -47.40 -3.64
CA GLU A 544 -68.35 -46.71 -3.64
C GLU A 544 -68.98 -46.67 -5.03
N ILE A 545 -68.21 -46.26 -6.06
CA ILE A 545 -68.68 -46.18 -7.45
C ILE A 545 -69.19 -47.55 -7.93
N LYS A 546 -68.44 -48.64 -7.73
CA LYS A 546 -68.87 -50.00 -8.14
C LYS A 546 -70.15 -50.47 -7.45
N ASN A 547 -70.35 -50.09 -6.18
CA ASN A 547 -71.58 -50.38 -5.47
C ASN A 547 -72.77 -49.59 -6.03
N LEU A 548 -72.56 -48.34 -6.43
CA LEU A 548 -73.57 -47.52 -7.11
C LEU A 548 -73.90 -48.06 -8.50
N GLU A 549 -72.89 -48.38 -9.32
CA GLU A 549 -73.06 -49.00 -10.65
C GLU A 549 -73.97 -50.23 -10.58
N LYS A 550 -73.67 -51.17 -9.67
CA LYS A 550 -74.49 -52.37 -9.43
C LYS A 550 -75.93 -52.03 -9.00
N SER A 551 -76.13 -51.00 -8.17
CA SER A 551 -77.48 -50.56 -7.77
C SER A 551 -78.26 -49.93 -8.93
N TYR A 552 -77.58 -49.26 -9.87
CA TYR A 552 -78.18 -48.78 -11.11
C TYR A 552 -78.51 -49.91 -12.09
N GLU A 553 -77.69 -50.97 -12.19
CA GLU A 553 -78.02 -52.19 -12.93
C GLU A 553 -79.27 -52.88 -12.37
N GLU A 554 -79.35 -53.06 -11.05
CA GLU A 554 -80.51 -53.65 -10.36
C GLU A 554 -81.79 -52.83 -10.61
N ARG A 555 -81.71 -51.49 -10.52
CA ARG A 555 -82.82 -50.59 -10.91
C ARG A 555 -83.18 -50.69 -12.40
N GLY A 556 -82.18 -50.89 -13.27
CA GLY A 556 -82.39 -51.12 -14.69
C GLY A 556 -83.21 -52.38 -14.97
N CYS A 557 -82.91 -53.48 -14.27
CA CYS A 557 -83.71 -54.71 -14.31
C CYS A 557 -85.16 -54.47 -13.89
N TYR A 558 -85.39 -53.83 -12.74
CA TYR A 558 -86.75 -53.51 -12.27
C TYR A 558 -87.52 -52.61 -13.24
N LEU A 559 -86.85 -51.64 -13.89
CA LEU A 559 -87.50 -50.78 -14.90
C LEU A 559 -87.88 -51.55 -16.18
N ILE A 560 -87.09 -52.55 -16.57
CA ILE A 560 -87.41 -53.45 -17.70
C ILE A 560 -88.58 -54.36 -17.35
N GLU A 561 -88.65 -54.88 -16.12
CA GLU A 561 -89.79 -55.68 -15.64
C GLU A 561 -91.07 -54.83 -15.54
N ALA A 562 -90.99 -53.62 -14.99
CA ALA A 562 -92.09 -52.67 -14.94
C ALA A 562 -92.66 -52.39 -16.34
N LYS A 563 -91.81 -52.08 -17.33
CA LYS A 563 -92.25 -51.86 -18.73
C LYS A 563 -92.88 -53.09 -19.37
N LYS A 564 -92.39 -54.31 -19.08
CA LYS A 564 -93.05 -55.54 -19.54
C LYS A 564 -94.44 -55.72 -18.91
N SER A 565 -94.60 -55.36 -17.64
CA SER A 565 -95.90 -55.40 -16.96
C SER A 565 -96.86 -54.36 -17.51
N GLU A 566 -96.40 -53.14 -17.79
CA GLU A 566 -97.15 -52.07 -18.45
C GLU A 566 -97.62 -52.51 -19.85
N GLU A 567 -96.73 -53.11 -20.66
CA GLU A 567 -97.08 -53.58 -22.00
C GLU A 567 -98.09 -54.74 -21.98
N ASN A 568 -98.04 -55.60 -20.95
CA ASN A 568 -99.03 -56.65 -20.74
C ASN A 568 -100.39 -56.09 -20.30
N ILE A 569 -100.42 -55.19 -19.31
CA ILE A 569 -101.64 -54.47 -18.90
C ILE A 569 -102.25 -53.71 -20.08
N ARG A 570 -101.43 -53.13 -20.96
CA ARG A 570 -101.89 -52.44 -22.17
C ARG A 570 -102.49 -53.39 -23.21
N LYS A 571 -102.00 -54.63 -23.32
CA LYS A 571 -102.60 -55.68 -24.17
C LYS A 571 -103.93 -56.17 -23.58
N GLU A 572 -103.98 -56.41 -22.27
CA GLU A 572 -105.22 -56.77 -21.57
C GLU A 572 -106.28 -55.66 -21.69
N LEU A 573 -105.90 -54.40 -21.46
CA LEU A 573 -106.77 -53.23 -21.62
C LEU A 573 -107.29 -53.08 -23.06
N ASN A 574 -106.45 -53.34 -24.07
CA ASN A 574 -106.90 -53.36 -25.46
C ASN A 574 -107.91 -54.49 -25.72
N SER A 575 -107.70 -55.69 -25.16
CA SER A 575 -108.64 -56.81 -25.29
C SER A 575 -109.97 -56.54 -24.57
N VAL A 576 -109.94 -55.94 -23.38
CA VAL A 576 -111.15 -55.44 -22.68
C VAL A 576 -111.85 -54.36 -23.50
N LYS A 577 -111.10 -53.46 -24.15
CA LYS A 577 -111.66 -52.42 -25.02
C LYS A 577 -112.31 -53.00 -26.27
N GLU A 578 -111.75 -54.06 -26.87
CA GLU A 578 -112.41 -54.81 -27.95
C GLU A 578 -113.72 -55.45 -27.46
N ILE A 579 -113.72 -56.11 -26.29
CA ILE A 579 -114.93 -56.69 -25.69
C ILE A 579 -116.01 -55.63 -25.46
N LEU A 580 -115.65 -54.45 -24.96
CA LEU A 580 -116.60 -53.35 -24.73
C LEU A 580 -117.11 -52.72 -26.03
N LEU A 581 -116.26 -52.59 -27.07
CA LEU A 581 -116.64 -52.07 -28.38
C LEU A 581 -117.56 -53.02 -29.16
N PHE A 582 -117.46 -54.34 -28.94
CA PHE A 582 -118.45 -55.31 -29.43
C PHE A 582 -119.69 -55.43 -28.52
N GLY A 583 -119.65 -54.92 -27.29
CA GLY A 583 -120.76 -54.97 -26.32
C GLY A 583 -121.80 -53.86 -26.50
N ASN A 584 -121.39 -52.61 -26.73
CA ASN A 584 -122.28 -51.44 -26.77
C ASN A 584 -122.58 -50.91 -28.17
N GLN A 585 -123.25 -51.72 -29.00
CA GLN A 585 -124.12 -51.18 -30.06
C GLN A 585 -125.48 -50.74 -29.46
N ASN A 586 -125.50 -49.70 -28.63
CA ASN A 586 -126.70 -48.92 -28.27
C ASN A 586 -126.33 -47.70 -27.41
N ASN A 587 -127.06 -46.59 -27.62
CA ASN A 587 -127.04 -45.31 -26.87
C ASN A 587 -125.68 -44.57 -26.89
N GLU A 588 -125.54 -43.44 -27.59
CA GLU A 588 -126.11 -42.10 -27.31
C GLU A 588 -125.44 -41.33 -26.14
N LYS A 589 -124.66 -40.31 -26.56
CA LYS A 589 -124.42 -38.99 -25.93
C LYS A 589 -123.65 -38.87 -24.61
N GLU A 590 -122.81 -37.82 -24.60
CA GLU A 590 -122.20 -37.18 -23.42
C GLU A 590 -121.29 -38.10 -22.54
N GLU A 591 -120.38 -37.57 -21.71
CA GLU A 591 -120.21 -36.20 -21.23
C GLU A 591 -118.73 -35.75 -21.18
N GLU A 592 -118.51 -34.45 -21.01
CA GLU A 592 -117.19 -33.81 -20.92
C GLU A 592 -116.55 -34.07 -19.54
N TYR A 593 -115.31 -34.60 -19.51
CA TYR A 593 -114.52 -34.70 -18.27
C TYR A 593 -113.22 -33.93 -18.38
N LYS A 594 -113.03 -32.95 -17.49
CA LYS A 594 -111.81 -32.13 -17.40
C LYS A 594 -110.81 -32.78 -16.45
N ASP A 595 -109.53 -32.72 -16.82
CA ASP A 595 -108.43 -33.27 -16.03
C ASP A 595 -108.02 -32.28 -14.91
N PRO A 596 -108.12 -32.63 -13.61
CA PRO A 596 -107.95 -31.68 -12.51
C PRO A 596 -106.57 -31.77 -11.86
N LEU A 597 -105.50 -31.43 -12.58
CA LEU A 597 -104.12 -31.47 -12.06
C LEU A 597 -103.13 -30.48 -12.74
N GLU A 598 -103.58 -29.28 -13.14
CA GLU A 598 -102.70 -28.14 -13.43
C GLU A 598 -102.55 -27.23 -12.19
N GLU A 599 -101.53 -27.49 -11.37
CA GLU A 599 -100.91 -26.51 -10.45
C GLU A 599 -99.42 -26.83 -10.23
#